data_AF-A0A2U3AH25-F1
#
_entry.id   AF-A0A2U3AH25-F1
#
_cell.length_a   1.000
_cell.length_b   1.000
_cell.length_c   1.000
_cell.angle_alpha   90.00
_cell.angle_beta   90.00
_cell.angle_gamma   90.00
#
_symmetry.space_group_name_H-M   'P 1'
#
loop_
_entity.id
_entity.type
_entity.pdbx_description
1 polymer ?
#
loop_
_entity_poly.entity_id
_entity_poly.type
_entity_poly.pdbx_seq_one_letter_code
_entity_poly.pdbx_strand_id
1 'polypeptide(L)'
;MEITIIAHVQTEGQKEEIVDLAISELIDFELARDFQVKSILGKLGYTNVAPTPTEDMDVFTATAELNGAKTTPKIIFRKALKAGNIGSKSGVSYYEMNELKNVVG
;
A
#
# COMPACT_ATOMS: atom_id res chain seq x y z
N MET A 1 13.50 14.37 3.68
CA MET A 1 12.88 13.04 3.86
C MET A 1 11.61 13.26 4.65
N GLU A 2 10.52 12.68 4.19
CA GLU A 2 9.19 12.86 4.77
C GLU A 2 8.64 11.50 5.19
N ILE A 3 7.92 11.44 6.32
CA ILE A 3 7.22 10.23 6.73
C ILE A 3 5.96 10.11 5.88
N THR A 4 5.75 8.93 5.29
CA THR A 4 4.51 8.59 4.57
C THR A 4 4.04 7.19 4.92
N ILE A 5 2.78 6.89 4.64
CA ILE A 5 2.28 5.52 4.57
C ILE A 5 2.34 5.07 3.11
N ILE A 6 2.94 3.90 2.90
CA ILE A 6 2.91 3.18 1.63
C ILE A 6 1.98 1.97 1.75
N ALA A 7 1.34 1.61 0.65
CA ALA A 7 0.54 0.42 0.52
C ALA A 7 1.23 -0.57 -0.42
N HIS A 8 1.52 -1.75 0.10
CA HIS A 8 1.99 -2.90 -0.67
C HIS A 8 0.79 -3.66 -1.18
N VAL A 9 0.59 -3.66 -2.49
CA VAL A 9 -0.50 -4.38 -3.14
C VAL A 9 0.05 -5.66 -3.75
N GLN A 10 -0.34 -6.79 -3.17
CA GLN A 10 0.10 -8.12 -3.55
C GLN A 10 -1.07 -8.85 -4.18
N THR A 11 -0.89 -9.34 -5.40
CA THR A 11 -1.89 -10.10 -6.14
C THR A 11 -1.22 -11.30 -6.80
N GLU A 12 -1.84 -12.46 -6.70
CA GLU A 12 -1.27 -13.70 -7.23
C GLU A 12 -0.97 -13.57 -8.73
N GLY A 13 0.24 -13.96 -9.13
CA GLY A 13 0.70 -13.86 -10.52
C GLY A 13 1.01 -12.44 -11.01
N GLN A 14 0.94 -11.41 -10.14
CA GLN A 14 1.32 -10.04 -10.46
C GLN A 14 2.58 -9.64 -9.69
N LYS A 15 3.31 -8.66 -10.22
CA LYS A 15 4.37 -7.99 -9.46
C LYS A 15 3.72 -7.20 -8.32
N GLU A 16 4.37 -7.15 -7.17
CA GLU A 16 3.98 -6.25 -6.09
C GLU A 16 4.05 -4.79 -6.54
N GLU A 17 2.98 -4.05 -6.28
CA GLU A 17 2.89 -2.63 -6.54
C GLU A 17 2.95 -1.86 -5.22
N ILE A 18 3.79 -0.83 -5.17
CA ILE A 18 3.96 0.04 -3.99
C ILE A 18 3.32 1.39 -4.30
N VAL A 19 2.29 1.74 -3.52
CA VAL A 19 1.53 2.98 -3.68
C VAL A 19 1.79 3.90 -2.51
N ASP A 20 2.34 5.08 -2.77
CA ASP A 20 2.46 6.16 -1.78
C ASP A 20 1.12 6.85 -1.57
N LEU A 21 0.66 6.87 -0.31
CA LEU A 21 -0.61 7.48 0.06
C LEU A 21 -0.48 8.98 0.33
N ALA A 22 0.74 9.50 0.46
CA ALA A 22 1.02 10.90 0.80
C ALA A 22 0.30 11.36 2.09
N ILE A 23 0.19 10.45 3.07
CA ILE A 23 -0.33 10.70 4.41
C ILE A 23 0.67 10.19 5.43
N SER A 24 0.76 10.82 6.61
CA SER A 24 1.72 10.43 7.65
C SER A 24 1.19 9.34 8.59
N GLU A 25 -0.13 9.15 8.65
CA GLU A 25 -0.83 8.25 9.56
C GLU A 25 -2.07 7.65 8.90
N LEU A 26 -2.41 6.41 9.28
CA LEU A 26 -3.65 5.76 8.86
C LEU A 26 -4.83 6.28 9.70
N ILE A 27 -5.98 6.43 9.06
CA ILE A 27 -7.22 6.76 9.76
C ILE A 27 -7.78 5.48 10.36
N ASP A 28 -7.91 5.45 11.68
CA ASP A 28 -8.55 4.35 12.41
C ASP A 28 -10.09 4.49 12.36
N PHE A 29 -10.64 4.34 11.16
CA PHE A 29 -12.07 4.31 10.92
C PHE A 29 -12.37 3.39 9.73
N GLU A 30 -13.17 2.35 9.96
CA GLU A 30 -13.43 1.28 8.98
C GLU A 30 -13.87 1.82 7.61
N LEU A 31 -14.85 2.72 7.56
CA LEU A 31 -15.32 3.32 6.30
C LEU A 31 -14.24 4.12 5.56
N ALA A 32 -13.33 4.78 6.29
CA ALA A 32 -12.23 5.52 5.69
C ALA A 32 -11.22 4.55 5.06
N ARG A 33 -10.95 3.43 5.72
CA ARG A 33 -10.04 2.38 5.23
C ARG A 33 -10.62 1.66 4.01
N ASP A 34 -11.92 1.37 4.01
CA ASP A 34 -12.61 0.81 2.85
C ASP A 34 -12.53 1.71 1.62
N PHE A 35 -12.77 3.01 1.82
CA PHE A 35 -12.63 4.00 0.75
C PHE A 35 -11.19 4.06 0.23
N GLN A 36 -10.21 3.98 1.13
CA GLN A 36 -8.80 3.98 0.78
C GLN A 36 -8.39 2.74 -0.03
N VAL A 37 -8.82 1.53 0.37
CA VAL A 37 -8.59 0.30 -0.40
C VAL A 37 -9.20 0.39 -1.80
N LYS A 38 -10.45 0.86 -1.91
CA LYS A 38 -11.12 1.09 -3.21
C LYS A 38 -10.35 2.08 -4.08
N SER A 39 -9.86 3.17 -3.50
CA SER A 39 -9.09 4.20 -4.20
C SER A 39 -7.74 3.67 -4.70
N ILE A 40 -7.00 2.92 -3.87
CA ILE A 40 -5.71 2.32 -4.24
C ILE A 40 -5.90 1.33 -5.37
N LEU A 41 -6.82 0.37 -5.21
CA LEU A 41 -7.05 -0.66 -6.20
C LEU A 41 -7.62 -0.06 -7.51
N GLY A 42 -8.49 0.94 -7.43
CA GLY A 42 -8.99 1.65 -8.61
C GLY A 42 -7.87 2.34 -9.41
N LYS A 43 -6.88 2.94 -8.75
CA LYS A 43 -5.70 3.54 -9.43
C LYS A 43 -4.84 2.50 -10.14
N LEU A 44 -4.82 1.27 -9.63
CA LEU A 44 -4.08 0.14 -10.21
C LEU A 44 -4.91 -0.62 -11.28
N GLY A 45 -6.11 -0.15 -11.63
CA GLY A 45 -6.94 -0.73 -12.67
C GLY A 45 -7.85 -1.87 -12.23
N TYR A 46 -7.98 -2.11 -10.91
CA TYR A 46 -8.93 -3.07 -10.39
C TYR A 46 -10.35 -2.50 -10.44
N THR A 47 -11.33 -3.36 -10.71
CA THR A 47 -12.75 -3.04 -10.72
C THR A 47 -13.51 -3.95 -9.74
N ASN A 48 -14.79 -3.65 -9.49
CA ASN A 48 -15.67 -4.47 -8.63
C ASN A 48 -15.07 -4.75 -7.24
N VAL A 49 -14.38 -3.74 -6.68
CA VAL A 49 -13.64 -3.86 -5.42
C VAL A 49 -14.59 -3.95 -4.23
N ALA A 50 -14.52 -5.07 -3.53
CA ALA A 50 -15.18 -5.32 -2.25
C ALA A 50 -14.10 -5.59 -1.19
N PRO A 51 -13.73 -4.58 -0.38
CA PRO A 51 -12.86 -4.78 0.77
C PRO A 51 -13.46 -5.79 1.74
N THR A 52 -12.61 -6.63 2.32
CA THR A 52 -12.95 -7.60 3.35
C THR A 52 -12.30 -7.14 4.65
N PRO A 53 -13.07 -6.90 5.72
CA PRO A 53 -12.53 -6.57 7.02
C PRO A 53 -11.57 -7.66 7.52
N THR A 54 -10.53 -7.24 8.21
CA THR A 54 -9.50 -8.08 8.81
C THR A 54 -9.35 -7.70 10.28
N GLU A 55 -8.86 -8.63 11.11
CA GLU A 55 -8.55 -8.32 12.50
C GLU A 55 -7.31 -7.42 12.65
N ASP A 56 -6.43 -7.42 11.64
CA ASP A 56 -5.22 -6.61 11.58
C ASP A 56 -5.48 -5.30 10.84
N MET A 57 -5.35 -4.18 11.54
CA MET A 57 -5.63 -2.85 10.99
C MET A 57 -4.68 -2.42 9.86
N ASP A 58 -3.49 -3.03 9.77
CA ASP A 58 -2.49 -2.70 8.75
C ASP A 58 -2.63 -3.59 7.50
N VAL A 59 -3.45 -4.64 7.54
CA VAL A 59 -3.58 -5.62 6.47
C VAL A 59 -5.01 -5.68 6.00
N PHE A 60 -5.25 -5.54 4.71
CA PHE A 60 -6.56 -5.73 4.10
C PHE A 60 -6.51 -6.82 3.05
N THR A 61 -7.65 -7.44 2.84
CA THR A 61 -7.91 -8.19 1.63
C THR A 61 -9.11 -7.59 0.93
N ALA A 62 -9.20 -7.75 -0.38
CA ALA A 62 -10.40 -7.39 -1.12
C ALA A 62 -10.67 -8.45 -2.16
N THR A 63 -11.94 -8.65 -2.50
CA THR A 63 -12.29 -9.30 -3.77
C THR A 63 -12.37 -8.22 -4.84
N ALA A 64 -11.77 -8.45 -6.00
CA ALA A 64 -11.77 -7.49 -7.10
C ALA A 64 -11.67 -8.21 -8.45
N GLU A 65 -11.80 -7.46 -9.54
CA GLU A 65 -11.50 -7.91 -10.89
C GLU A 65 -10.32 -7.13 -11.45
N LEU A 66 -9.37 -7.83 -12.08
CA LEU A 66 -8.25 -7.23 -12.79
C LEU A 66 -8.16 -7.90 -14.16
N ASN A 67 -8.15 -7.10 -15.23
CA ASN A 67 -8.14 -7.60 -16.61
C ASN A 67 -9.25 -8.63 -16.91
N GLY A 68 -10.43 -8.47 -16.29
CA GLY A 68 -11.58 -9.37 -16.45
C GLY A 68 -11.51 -10.67 -15.66
N ALA A 69 -10.46 -10.90 -14.87
CA ALA A 69 -10.33 -12.06 -13.98
C ALA A 69 -10.60 -11.66 -12.53
N LYS A 70 -11.37 -12.49 -11.82
CA LYS A 70 -11.56 -12.34 -10.37
C LYS A 70 -10.25 -12.63 -9.65
N THR A 71 -9.92 -11.80 -8.68
CA THR A 71 -8.69 -11.89 -7.89
C THR A 71 -8.91 -11.39 -6.47
N THR A 72 -7.97 -11.72 -5.60
CA THR A 72 -8.01 -11.39 -4.17
C THR A 72 -6.73 -10.65 -3.77
N PRO A 73 -6.61 -9.34 -4.08
CA PRO A 73 -5.46 -8.56 -3.64
C PRO A 73 -5.37 -8.50 -2.12
N LYS A 74 -4.14 -8.62 -1.62
CA LYS A 74 -3.77 -8.29 -0.24
C LYS A 74 -3.10 -6.93 -0.23
N ILE A 75 -3.52 -6.04 0.66
CA ILE A 75 -2.99 -4.69 0.81
C ILE A 75 -2.36 -4.61 2.19
N ILE A 76 -1.08 -4.25 2.27
CA ILE A 76 -0.36 -4.11 3.54
C ILE A 76 0.11 -2.66 3.64
N PHE A 77 -0.36 -1.96 4.67
CA PHE A 77 0.06 -0.61 4.96
C PHE A 77 1.33 -0.62 5.80
N ARG A 78 2.30 0.22 5.42
CA ARG A 78 3.59 0.36 6.09
C ARG A 78 3.95 1.82 6.22
N LYS A 79 4.52 2.19 7.37
CA LYS A 79 5.13 3.51 7.55
C LYS A 79 6.53 3.52 6.95
N ALA A 80 6.82 4.52 6.12
CA ALA A 80 8.09 4.63 5.42
C ALA A 80 8.62 6.06 5.42
N LEU A 81 9.94 6.20 5.26
CA LEU A 81 10.56 7.47 4.91
C LEU A 81 10.63 7.58 3.39
N LYS A 82 9.96 8.59 2.85
CA LYS A 82 10.05 9.01 1.46
C LYS A 82 11.28 9.89 1.27
N ALA A 83 12.18 9.43 0.42
CA ALA A 83 13.36 10.17 -0.02
C ALA A 83 13.26 10.41 -1.53
N GLY A 84 13.16 11.68 -1.92
CA GLY A 84 13.27 12.08 -3.33
C GLY A 84 14.74 12.27 -3.71
N ASN A 85 15.16 11.72 -4.86
CA ASN A 85 16.51 11.81 -5.44
C ASN A 85 17.64 11.43 -4.47
N ILE A 86 18.12 10.18 -4.57
CA ILE A 86 19.27 9.70 -3.80
C ILE A 86 20.48 9.63 -4.72
N GLY A 87 21.40 10.58 -4.55
CA GLY A 87 22.59 10.69 -5.39
C GLY A 87 22.25 10.99 -6.86
N SER A 88 22.85 10.25 -7.78
CA SER A 88 22.65 10.41 -9.24
C SER A 88 21.45 9.64 -9.80
N LYS A 89 20.69 8.92 -8.97
CA LYS A 89 19.48 8.20 -9.39
C LYS A 89 18.26 9.08 -9.24
N SER A 90 17.68 9.50 -10.36
CA SER A 90 16.36 10.12 -10.40
C SER A 90 15.30 9.10 -9.98
N GLY A 91 14.50 9.42 -8.97
CA GLY A 91 13.44 8.54 -8.49
C GLY A 91 13.02 8.84 -7.06
N VAL A 92 11.86 8.29 -6.67
CA VAL A 92 11.41 8.26 -5.28
C VAL A 92 11.79 6.91 -4.70
N SER A 93 12.46 6.93 -3.54
CA SER A 93 12.75 5.73 -2.75
C SER A 93 11.98 5.78 -1.44
N TYR A 94 11.52 4.61 -1.00
CA TYR A 94 10.83 4.42 0.27
C TYR A 94 11.68 3.51 1.14
N TYR A 95 11.90 3.92 2.39
CA TYR A 95 12.57 3.12 3.41
C TYR A 95 11.55 2.77 4.50
N GLU A 96 11.13 1.51 4.56
CA GLU A 96 10.16 1.07 5.56
C GLU A 96 10.75 1.18 6.97
N MET A 97 10.01 1.78 7.89
CA MET A 97 10.52 2.03 9.24
C MET A 97 10.74 0.74 10.05
N ASN A 98 10.10 -0.37 9.65
CA ASN A 98 10.36 -1.69 10.22
C ASN A 98 11.75 -2.23 9.85
N GLU A 99 12.27 -1.87 8.67
CA GLU A 99 13.60 -2.25 8.19
C GLU A 99 14.71 -1.38 8.82
N LEU A 100 14.39 -0.13 9.15
CA LEU A 100 15.33 0.81 9.79
C LEU A 100 15.76 0.39 11.20
N LYS A 101 14.99 -0.47 11.89
CA LYS A 101 15.38 -1.03 13.20
C LYS A 101 16.66 -1.88 13.13
N ASN A 102 17.00 -2.41 11.95
CA ASN A 102 18.18 -3.25 11.73
C ASN A 102 19.41 -2.49 11.21
N VAL A 103 19.34 -1.16 11.06
CA VAL A 103 20.44 -0.34 10.50
C VAL A 103 21.28 0.36 11.59
N VAL A 104 21.04 0.04 12.86
CA VAL A 104 21.93 0.42 13.97
C VAL A 104 22.75 -0.81 14.36
N GLY A 105 23.85 -1.04 13.63
CA GLY A 105 24.88 -2.04 13.93
C GLY A 105 26.25 -1.39 13.90
#